data_AF-A0A925QGK8-F1
#
_entry.id   AF-A0A925QGK8-F1
#
_cell.length_a   1.000
_cell.length_b   1.000
_cell.length_c   1.000
_cell.angle_alpha   90.00
_cell.angle_beta   90.00
_cell.angle_gamma   90.00
#
_symmetry.space_group_name_H-M   'P 1'
#
loop_
_entity.id
_entity.type
_entity.pdbx_description
1 polymer ?
#
loop_
_entity_poly.entity_id
_entity_poly.type
_entity_poly.pdbx_seq_one_letter_code
_entity_poly.pdbx_strand_id
1 'polypeptide(L)'
;MGKYERRYALWKHHRGRCFWCDEPVGFQEFEIDHFIPERLEDNPSELSKVRADFGLSASFVINDYCNWLPSHRRCNQKKGGRIPKLTLHAIETLDKLARDAETIRSIEREIEQKFRDDKRFAQAMVGIKAGLNTNKFTKDQKDEMKALFADPELAQDEDIQLLRKETYLDIDQHYVDFLNRKPDPNSLAFWKNQITEGQQSSTSDQGDVLVNVSSAFFLSTEFYESGYLVYRMFKAAFGSATGASTLGGTHMLSVPIVRLSEFVPAIQEIGQGVIEGTCEWQTQLESNKAKFMLEFVSRSRFTFAYPTSLTPAQFVDALYVNAGVTPSAAERNSVINEFGAATSTPDTSARARSLRRAAESSTLAQQEFNKAFVLMQYFGYLRRDPDDAPDTDFSGYDFWVRKLNQFNGNYVEAEMVKAFITSDEYRQRFGS
;
A
#
# COMPACT_ATOMS: atom_id res chain seq x y z
N MET A 1 33.61 -3.77 9.54
CA MET A 1 32.41 -4.61 9.67
C MET A 1 31.41 -3.98 10.64
N GLY A 2 31.21 -2.65 10.62
CA GLY A 2 30.44 -1.95 11.66
C GLY A 2 29.71 -0.68 11.19
N LYS A 3 29.52 -0.45 9.88
CA LYS A 3 28.72 0.70 9.39
C LYS A 3 27.25 0.30 9.20
N TYR A 4 26.99 -0.97 8.97
CA TYR A 4 25.67 -1.47 8.58
C TYR A 4 24.83 -1.82 9.81
N GLU A 5 25.46 -2.48 10.77
CA GLU A 5 24.96 -2.84 12.09
C GLU A 5 24.54 -1.58 12.85
N ARG A 6 25.35 -0.50 12.74
CA ARG A 6 25.02 0.82 13.29
C ARG A 6 23.80 1.47 12.67
N ARG A 7 23.70 1.42 11.34
CA ARG A 7 22.54 1.93 10.62
C ARG A 7 21.28 1.19 11.04
N TYR A 8 21.36 -0.14 11.14
CA TYR A 8 20.24 -0.97 11.52
C TYR A 8 19.79 -0.68 12.96
N ALA A 9 20.73 -0.60 13.90
CA ALA A 9 20.41 -0.29 15.28
C ALA A 9 19.71 1.07 15.42
N LEU A 10 20.22 2.10 14.74
CA LEU A 10 19.59 3.43 14.72
C LEU A 10 18.18 3.37 14.13
N TRP A 11 18.01 2.74 12.97
CA TRP A 11 16.71 2.62 12.31
C TRP A 11 15.70 1.83 13.14
N LYS A 12 16.11 0.68 13.69
CA LYS A 12 15.29 -0.20 14.53
C LYS A 12 14.81 0.52 15.80
N HIS A 13 15.72 1.21 16.50
CA HIS A 13 15.38 1.99 17.70
C HIS A 13 14.30 3.05 17.42
N HIS A 14 14.39 3.70 16.26
CA HIS A 14 13.42 4.68 15.79
C HIS A 14 12.21 4.06 15.06
N ARG A 15 12.04 2.73 15.12
CA ARG A 15 10.91 1.99 14.51
C ARG A 15 10.74 2.26 13.01
N GLY A 16 11.85 2.53 12.34
CA GLY A 16 11.88 2.91 10.93
C GLY A 16 11.08 4.17 10.60
N ARG A 17 11.09 5.17 11.48
CA ARG A 17 10.47 6.48 11.25
C ARG A 17 11.52 7.56 11.08
N CYS A 18 11.22 8.49 10.18
CA CYS A 18 11.99 9.71 10.00
C CYS A 18 11.83 10.60 11.22
N PHE A 19 12.94 11.04 11.80
CA PHE A 19 12.92 11.87 13.00
C PHE A 19 12.16 13.19 12.82
N TRP A 20 12.16 13.76 11.61
CA TRP A 20 11.65 15.11 11.37
C TRP A 20 10.16 15.19 11.02
N CYS A 21 9.65 14.22 10.26
CA CYS A 21 8.23 14.21 9.85
C CYS A 21 7.44 13.10 10.52
N ASP A 22 8.10 12.23 11.30
CA ASP A 22 7.52 11.05 11.94
C ASP A 22 6.94 10.02 10.94
N GLU A 23 7.03 10.24 9.63
CA GLU A 23 6.57 9.30 8.62
C GLU A 23 7.53 8.09 8.52
N PRO A 24 7.02 6.89 8.16
CA PRO A 24 7.86 5.73 7.89
C PRO A 24 8.97 6.03 6.86
N VAL A 25 10.18 5.57 7.14
CA VAL A 25 11.34 5.62 6.25
C VAL A 25 11.96 4.25 6.14
N GLY A 26 12.14 3.77 4.92
CA GLY A 26 12.67 2.43 4.69
C GLY A 26 14.13 2.31 5.12
N PHE A 27 14.53 1.12 5.58
CA PHE A 27 15.90 0.88 6.03
C PHE A 27 16.94 1.12 4.92
N GLN A 28 16.58 0.85 3.67
CA GLN A 28 17.44 1.08 2.51
C GLN A 28 17.55 2.55 2.13
N GLU A 29 16.50 3.33 2.38
CA GLU A 29 16.32 4.69 1.85
C GLU A 29 16.73 5.78 2.86
N PHE A 30 16.76 5.46 4.15
CA PHE A 30 17.02 6.49 5.17
C PHE A 30 18.46 6.99 5.13
N GLU A 31 18.63 8.29 5.36
CA GLU A 31 19.92 8.91 5.60
C GLU A 31 20.17 9.03 7.11
N ILE A 32 21.41 8.80 7.53
CA ILE A 32 21.83 9.24 8.86
C ILE A 32 21.99 10.76 8.77
N ASP A 33 21.09 11.50 9.42
CA ASP A 33 21.24 12.93 9.65
C ASP A 33 21.93 13.15 11.01
N HIS A 34 22.50 14.33 11.19
CA HIS A 34 23.22 14.76 12.38
C HIS A 34 22.51 15.97 12.97
N PHE A 35 21.95 15.86 14.16
CA PHE A 35 21.24 16.99 14.79
C PHE A 35 22.13 18.24 14.87
N ILE A 36 23.34 18.07 15.40
CA ILE A 36 24.47 18.98 15.25
C ILE A 36 25.20 18.65 13.94
N PRO A 37 25.31 19.58 12.98
CA PRO A 37 25.79 19.30 11.62
C PRO A 37 27.16 18.61 11.53
N GLU A 38 27.26 17.60 10.67
CA GLU A 38 28.50 16.83 10.41
C GLU A 38 29.69 17.72 10.02
N ARG A 39 29.45 18.80 9.27
CA ARG A 39 30.48 19.79 8.85
C ARG A 39 31.31 20.37 9.99
N LEU A 40 30.84 20.29 11.24
CA LEU A 40 31.56 20.79 12.40
C LEU A 40 32.71 19.87 12.85
N GLU A 41 32.76 18.63 12.36
CA GLU A 41 33.88 17.73 12.59
C GLU A 41 35.20 18.33 12.08
N ASP A 42 35.15 18.98 10.91
CA ASP A 42 36.29 19.66 10.29
C ASP A 42 36.55 21.07 10.85
N ASN A 43 35.75 21.55 11.83
CA ASN A 43 35.90 22.87 12.45
C ASN A 43 35.88 22.81 13.99
N PRO A 44 36.98 22.38 14.64
CA PRO A 44 37.03 22.18 16.09
C PRO A 44 36.75 23.44 16.93
N SER A 45 37.07 24.62 16.41
CA SER A 45 36.82 25.90 17.09
C SER A 45 35.32 26.21 17.14
N GLU A 46 34.62 26.03 16.03
CA GLU A 46 33.16 26.20 15.97
C GLU A 46 32.45 25.11 16.78
N LEU A 47 32.91 23.84 16.70
CA LEU A 47 32.38 22.74 17.50
C LEU A 47 32.50 22.99 19.00
N SER A 48 33.62 23.56 19.46
CA SER A 48 33.82 23.89 20.88
C SER A 48 32.82 24.94 21.38
N LYS A 49 32.48 25.92 20.54
CA LYS A 49 31.42 26.90 20.85
C LYS A 49 30.05 26.25 20.92
N VAL A 50 29.71 25.41 19.93
CA VAL A 50 28.44 24.68 19.93
C VAL A 50 28.31 23.77 21.15
N ARG A 51 29.39 23.08 21.56
CA ARG A 51 29.38 22.28 22.79
C ARG A 51 29.09 23.13 24.02
N ALA A 52 29.69 24.31 24.13
CA ALA A 52 29.44 25.24 25.24
C ALA A 52 27.99 25.76 25.23
N ASP A 53 27.49 26.20 24.06
CA ASP A 53 26.15 26.76 23.90
C ASP A 53 25.05 25.75 24.24
N PHE A 54 25.22 24.49 23.82
CA PHE A 54 24.24 23.42 24.05
C PHE A 54 24.51 22.60 25.32
N GLY A 55 25.54 22.91 26.10
CA GLY A 55 25.89 22.16 27.32
C GLY A 55 26.34 20.71 27.06
N LEU A 56 26.94 20.44 25.90
CA LEU A 56 27.37 19.09 25.51
C LEU A 56 28.66 18.67 26.23
N SER A 57 28.75 17.40 26.59
CA SER A 57 29.95 16.80 27.17
C SER A 57 31.18 16.98 26.26
N ALA A 58 32.36 17.10 26.86
CA ALA A 58 33.63 17.04 26.13
C ALA A 58 33.82 15.73 25.36
N SER A 59 33.14 14.66 25.78
CA SER A 59 33.10 13.36 25.09
C SER A 59 32.10 13.28 23.95
N PHE A 60 31.33 14.33 23.66
CA PHE A 60 30.37 14.35 22.55
C PHE A 60 31.10 14.20 21.22
N VAL A 61 30.77 13.17 20.44
CA VAL A 61 31.33 12.95 19.10
C VAL A 61 30.25 13.24 18.06
N ILE A 62 30.62 13.96 17.00
CA ILE A 62 29.68 14.32 15.91
C ILE A 62 29.13 13.06 15.24
N ASN A 63 30.01 12.10 14.97
CA ASN A 63 29.69 10.84 14.30
C ASN A 63 29.36 9.71 15.27
N ASP A 64 28.30 9.91 16.07
CA ASP A 64 27.87 8.96 17.08
C ASP A 64 26.35 9.05 17.37
N TYR A 65 25.80 8.05 18.04
CA TYR A 65 24.35 7.94 18.31
C TYR A 65 23.77 9.07 19.17
N CYS A 66 24.63 9.78 19.91
CA CYS A 66 24.21 10.98 20.64
C CYS A 66 23.82 12.15 19.70
N ASN A 67 24.07 12.00 18.39
CA ASN A 67 23.86 13.03 17.39
C ASN A 67 23.16 12.51 16.11
N TRP A 68 23.24 11.21 15.85
CA TRP A 68 22.65 10.59 14.66
C TRP A 68 21.15 10.38 14.75
N LEU A 69 20.49 10.56 13.61
CA LEU A 69 19.04 10.48 13.43
C LEU A 69 18.71 9.78 12.12
N PRO A 70 17.70 8.91 12.05
CA PRO A 70 17.20 8.45 10.77
C PRO A 70 16.32 9.53 10.14
N SER A 71 16.54 9.82 8.85
CA SER A 71 15.78 10.83 8.12
C SER A 71 15.50 10.40 6.68
N HIS A 72 14.36 10.80 6.12
CA HIS A 72 14.22 10.86 4.66
C HIS A 72 15.24 11.84 4.10
N ARG A 73 15.69 11.59 2.87
CA ARG A 73 16.53 12.53 2.11
C ARG A 73 15.92 13.92 1.99
N ARG A 74 14.61 14.03 1.72
CA ARG A 74 13.90 15.31 1.63
C ARG A 74 13.96 16.12 2.94
N CYS A 75 13.84 15.45 4.07
CA CYS A 75 13.84 16.09 5.39
C CYS A 75 15.25 16.54 5.77
N ASN A 76 16.25 15.67 5.56
CA ASN A 76 17.65 15.97 5.80
C ASN A 76 18.10 17.16 4.95
N GLN A 77 17.77 17.17 3.65
CA GLN A 77 18.07 18.28 2.74
C GLN A 77 17.39 19.59 3.17
N LYS A 78 16.13 19.54 3.61
CA LYS A 78 15.40 20.72 4.10
C LYS A 78 16.06 21.31 5.35
N LYS A 79 16.51 20.47 6.28
CA LYS A 79 17.24 20.89 7.48
C LYS A 79 18.61 21.48 7.11
N GLY A 80 19.39 20.73 6.32
CA GLY A 80 20.70 21.13 5.80
C GLY A 80 21.79 21.23 6.88
N GLY A 81 22.92 21.84 6.54
CA GLY A 81 24.08 22.01 7.43
C GLY A 81 23.95 23.10 8.52
N ARG A 82 22.72 23.48 8.88
CA ARG A 82 22.43 24.57 9.82
C ARG A 82 22.55 24.07 11.26
N ILE A 83 23.24 24.83 12.10
CA ILE A 83 23.24 24.59 13.56
C ILE A 83 21.83 24.91 14.07
N PRO A 84 21.19 24.01 14.85
CA PRO A 84 19.89 24.29 15.46
C PRO A 84 19.92 25.58 16.27
N LYS A 85 18.78 26.27 16.40
CA LYS A 85 18.68 27.39 17.34
C LYS A 85 18.71 26.85 18.76
N LEU A 86 19.48 27.48 19.64
CA LEU A 86 19.48 27.16 21.06
C LEU A 86 18.09 27.45 21.64
N THR A 87 17.33 26.38 21.87
CA THR A 87 15.96 26.38 22.37
C THR A 87 15.82 25.20 23.32
N LEU A 88 14.84 25.27 24.22
CA LEU A 88 14.56 24.16 25.15
C LEU A 88 14.33 22.85 24.38
N HIS A 89 13.55 22.90 23.30
CA HIS A 89 13.29 21.75 22.44
C HIS A 89 14.56 21.14 21.84
N ALA A 90 15.54 21.98 21.44
CA ALA A 90 16.80 21.48 20.88
C ALA A 90 17.68 20.82 21.95
N ILE A 91 17.70 21.36 23.16
CA ILE A 91 18.40 20.77 24.32
C ILE A 91 17.76 19.43 24.69
N GLU A 92 16.43 19.40 24.84
CA GLU A 92 15.67 18.17 25.14
C GLU A 92 15.87 17.09 24.08
N THR A 93 15.99 17.49 22.81
CA THR A 93 16.29 16.57 21.71
C THR A 93 17.67 15.95 21.89
N LEU A 94 18.71 16.74 22.13
CA LEU A 94 20.06 16.24 22.35
C LEU A 94 20.16 15.35 23.60
N ASP A 95 19.46 15.71 24.67
CA ASP A 95 19.38 14.89 25.87
C ASP A 95 18.68 13.55 25.60
N LYS A 96 17.63 13.55 24.77
CA LYS A 96 16.97 12.31 24.33
C LYS A 96 17.93 11.44 23.54
N LEU A 97 18.66 12.00 22.57
CA LEU A 97 19.65 11.24 21.78
C LEU A 97 20.77 10.67 22.66
N ALA A 98 21.24 11.43 23.64
CA ALA A 98 22.22 10.96 24.61
C ALA A 98 21.71 9.79 25.47
N ARG A 99 20.45 9.85 25.94
CA ARG A 99 19.81 8.74 26.67
C ARG A 99 19.59 7.50 25.80
N ASP A 100 19.19 7.71 24.56
CA ASP A 100 18.88 6.64 23.61
C ASP A 100 20.15 5.94 23.11
N ALA A 101 21.29 6.65 23.08
CA ALA A 101 22.55 6.15 22.53
C ALA A 101 22.99 4.80 23.09
N GLU A 102 22.89 4.57 24.41
CA GLU A 102 23.30 3.28 24.99
C GLU A 102 22.33 2.14 24.62
N THR A 103 21.04 2.45 24.46
CA THR A 103 20.06 1.48 23.96
C THR A 103 20.41 1.08 22.53
N ILE A 104 20.72 2.06 21.67
CA ILE A 104 21.12 1.80 20.29
C ILE A 104 22.43 0.99 20.24
N ARG A 105 23.41 1.29 21.10
CA ARG A 105 24.63 0.47 21.23
C ARG A 105 24.33 -0.96 21.69
N SER A 106 23.34 -1.17 22.55
CA SER A 106 22.92 -2.52 22.95
C SER A 106 22.40 -3.29 21.75
N ILE A 107 21.51 -2.69 20.95
CA ILE A 107 20.98 -3.28 19.72
C ILE A 107 22.13 -3.58 18.74
N GLU A 108 23.07 -2.66 18.55
CA GLU A 108 24.26 -2.89 17.71
C GLU A 108 25.04 -4.13 18.18
N ARG A 109 25.34 -4.23 19.48
CA ARG A 109 26.07 -5.37 20.06
C ARG A 109 25.31 -6.69 19.93
N GLU A 110 23.99 -6.68 20.14
CA GLU A 110 23.13 -7.85 19.96
C GLU A 110 23.16 -8.34 18.51
N ILE A 111 23.05 -7.43 17.55
CA ILE A 111 23.11 -7.75 16.12
C ILE A 111 24.50 -8.24 15.72
N GLU A 112 25.56 -7.61 16.22
CA GLU A 112 26.92 -8.09 16.02
C GLU A 112 27.15 -9.49 16.61
N GLN A 113 26.57 -9.78 17.78
CA GLN A 113 26.65 -11.09 18.41
C GLN A 113 25.88 -12.13 17.60
N LYS A 114 24.64 -11.83 17.21
CA LYS A 114 23.83 -12.68 16.30
C LYS A 114 24.57 -12.96 15.00
N PHE A 115 25.23 -11.96 14.42
CA PHE A 115 26.03 -12.13 13.21
C PHE A 115 27.21 -13.10 13.40
N ARG A 116 27.80 -13.15 14.60
CA ARG A 116 28.89 -14.10 14.91
C ARG A 116 28.37 -15.51 15.17
N ASP A 117 27.29 -15.63 15.93
CA ASP A 117 26.84 -16.90 16.50
C ASP A 117 25.89 -17.65 15.56
N ASP A 118 25.10 -16.92 14.79
CA ASP A 118 24.12 -17.49 13.86
C ASP A 118 24.57 -17.30 12.41
N LYS A 119 25.09 -18.39 11.85
CA LYS A 119 25.52 -18.44 10.44
C LYS A 119 24.38 -18.12 9.47
N ARG A 120 23.14 -18.48 9.79
CA ARG A 120 21.98 -18.23 8.93
C ARG A 120 21.59 -16.77 8.99
N PHE A 121 21.55 -16.17 10.18
CA PHE A 121 21.35 -14.72 10.36
C PHE A 121 22.44 -13.92 9.62
N ALA A 122 23.70 -14.33 9.76
CA ALA A 122 24.82 -13.71 9.07
C ALA A 122 24.67 -13.78 7.54
N GLN A 123 24.27 -14.93 7.01
CA GLN A 123 23.98 -15.11 5.58
C GLN A 123 22.83 -14.22 5.10
N ALA A 124 21.73 -14.13 5.86
CA ALA A 124 20.60 -13.22 5.56
C ALA A 124 21.06 -11.77 5.47
N MET A 125 21.79 -11.33 6.50
CA MET A 125 22.30 -9.97 6.61
C MET A 125 23.31 -9.64 5.52
N VAL A 126 24.17 -10.59 5.15
CA VAL A 126 25.09 -10.44 3.99
C VAL A 126 24.31 -10.34 2.69
N GLY A 127 23.27 -11.14 2.48
CA GLY A 127 22.38 -11.04 1.33
C GLY A 127 21.74 -9.65 1.23
N ILE A 128 21.09 -9.19 2.29
CA ILE A 128 20.48 -7.85 2.35
C ILE A 128 21.55 -6.75 2.11
N LYS A 129 22.73 -6.87 2.72
CA LYS A 129 23.85 -5.93 2.57
C LYS A 129 24.48 -5.93 1.17
N ALA A 130 24.51 -7.06 0.48
CA ALA A 130 24.98 -7.16 -0.91
C ALA A 130 24.02 -6.45 -1.88
N GLY A 131 22.71 -6.55 -1.63
CA GLY A 131 21.67 -5.78 -2.32
C GLY A 131 21.77 -4.27 -2.08
N LEU A 132 22.24 -3.88 -0.90
CA LEU A 132 22.44 -2.48 -0.50
C LEU A 132 23.71 -1.84 -1.08
N ASN A 133 24.72 -2.62 -1.46
CA ASN A 133 26.00 -2.07 -1.93
C ASN A 133 26.27 -2.29 -3.43
N THR A 134 25.45 -3.10 -4.13
CA THR A 134 25.60 -3.32 -5.58
C THR A 134 24.26 -3.62 -6.24
N ASN A 135 24.02 -3.04 -7.42
CA ASN A 135 22.87 -3.29 -8.31
C ASN A 135 22.84 -4.70 -8.94
N LYS A 136 23.44 -5.73 -8.33
CA LYS A 136 23.54 -7.07 -8.93
C LYS A 136 23.54 -8.19 -7.90
N PHE A 137 22.35 -8.67 -7.54
CA PHE A 137 22.23 -10.04 -7.05
C PHE A 137 22.39 -11.03 -8.22
N THR A 138 23.29 -12.00 -8.09
CA THR A 138 23.36 -13.16 -8.99
C THR A 138 22.17 -14.08 -8.77
N LYS A 139 21.85 -14.94 -9.74
CA LYS A 139 20.76 -15.93 -9.61
C LYS A 139 20.95 -16.82 -8.37
N ASP A 140 22.19 -17.25 -8.13
CA ASP A 140 22.54 -18.08 -6.97
C ASP A 140 22.31 -17.33 -5.65
N GLN A 141 22.66 -16.03 -5.57
CA GLN A 141 22.37 -15.20 -4.39
C GLN A 141 20.86 -15.01 -4.16
N LYS A 142 20.07 -14.91 -5.23
CA LYS A 142 18.59 -14.81 -5.13
C LYS A 142 17.96 -16.12 -4.68
N ASP A 143 18.44 -17.25 -5.18
CA ASP A 143 17.93 -18.57 -4.81
C ASP A 143 18.41 -18.95 -3.39
N GLU A 144 19.60 -18.52 -3.00
CA GLU A 144 20.09 -18.60 -1.61
C GLU A 144 19.23 -17.74 -0.67
N MET A 145 18.94 -16.47 -1.00
CA MET A 145 18.02 -15.63 -0.22
C MET A 145 16.59 -16.21 -0.15
N LYS A 146 16.05 -16.76 -1.23
CA LYS A 146 14.74 -17.43 -1.22
C LYS A 146 14.72 -18.67 -0.34
N ALA A 147 15.76 -19.51 -0.42
CA ALA A 147 15.89 -20.68 0.44
C ALA A 147 16.01 -20.27 1.91
N LEU A 148 16.72 -19.18 2.18
CA LEU A 148 16.86 -18.61 3.52
C LEU A 148 15.52 -18.08 4.06
N PHE A 149 14.75 -17.34 3.26
CA PHE A 149 13.44 -16.82 3.69
C PHE A 149 12.33 -17.87 3.71
N ALA A 150 12.54 -19.05 3.11
CA ALA A 150 11.64 -20.20 3.20
C ALA A 150 11.93 -21.10 4.41
N ASP A 151 12.98 -20.80 5.17
CA ASP A 151 13.38 -21.55 6.37
C ASP A 151 12.43 -21.24 7.56
N PRO A 152 11.78 -22.25 8.17
CA PRO A 152 10.88 -22.05 9.31
C PRO A 152 11.54 -21.45 10.56
N GLU A 153 12.85 -21.65 10.78
CA GLU A 153 13.56 -21.09 11.93
C GLU A 153 13.80 -19.58 11.73
N LEU A 154 14.10 -19.13 10.51
CA LEU A 154 14.26 -17.72 10.16
C LEU A 154 12.91 -17.00 10.04
N ALA A 155 11.82 -17.72 9.76
CA ALA A 155 10.47 -17.19 9.73
C ALA A 155 10.01 -16.61 11.08
N GLN A 156 10.64 -17.02 12.18
CA GLN A 156 10.31 -16.58 13.55
C GLN A 156 11.30 -15.55 14.12
N ASP A 157 12.43 -15.27 13.45
CA ASP A 157 13.37 -14.26 13.93
C ASP A 157 12.87 -12.85 13.58
N GLU A 158 12.62 -12.04 14.61
CA GLU A 158 12.03 -10.70 14.51
C GLU A 158 12.86 -9.74 13.66
N ASP A 159 14.20 -9.79 13.76
CA ASP A 159 15.10 -8.90 13.02
C ASP A 159 15.09 -9.24 11.52
N ILE A 160 15.05 -10.54 11.22
CA ILE A 160 14.92 -11.06 9.86
C ILE A 160 13.55 -10.74 9.27
N GLN A 161 12.46 -10.88 10.05
CA GLN A 161 11.13 -10.49 9.59
C GLN A 161 11.04 -8.99 9.30
N LEU A 162 11.62 -8.16 10.17
CA LEU A 162 11.64 -6.71 10.00
C LEU A 162 12.41 -6.30 8.73
N LEU A 163 13.57 -6.90 8.47
CA LEU A 163 14.35 -6.64 7.26
C LEU A 163 13.74 -7.23 5.98
N ARG A 164 13.09 -8.38 6.08
CA ARG A 164 12.37 -9.02 4.96
C ARG A 164 11.24 -8.11 4.47
N LYS A 165 10.45 -7.54 5.38
CA LYS A 165 9.34 -6.62 5.04
C LYS A 165 9.80 -5.37 4.27
N GLU A 166 11.03 -4.91 4.53
CA GLU A 166 11.62 -3.73 3.90
C GLU A 166 12.30 -4.03 2.54
N THR A 167 12.49 -5.31 2.19
CA THR A 167 13.30 -5.72 1.02
C THR A 167 12.61 -6.71 0.10
N TYR A 168 11.43 -7.22 0.48
CA TYR A 168 10.74 -8.28 -0.23
C TYR A 168 9.23 -8.04 -0.30
N LEU A 169 8.71 -7.98 -1.54
CA LEU A 169 7.28 -8.07 -1.81
C LEU A 169 6.88 -9.54 -1.90
N ASP A 170 6.08 -10.00 -0.94
CA ASP A 170 5.52 -11.36 -0.99
C ASP A 170 4.35 -11.40 -1.98
N ILE A 171 4.62 -11.92 -3.18
CA ILE A 171 3.63 -12.03 -4.26
C ILE A 171 2.52 -13.00 -3.89
N ASP A 172 2.82 -14.10 -3.18
CA ASP A 172 1.80 -15.03 -2.74
C ASP A 172 0.83 -14.33 -1.77
N GLN A 173 1.36 -13.52 -0.85
CA GLN A 173 0.53 -12.72 0.05
C GLN A 173 -0.27 -11.64 -0.70
N HIS A 174 0.30 -10.98 -1.72
CA HIS A 174 -0.46 -10.03 -2.55
C HIS A 174 -1.62 -10.69 -3.28
N TYR A 175 -1.44 -11.88 -3.83
CA TYR A 175 -2.55 -12.61 -4.44
C TYR A 175 -3.66 -12.95 -3.43
N VAL A 176 -3.29 -13.31 -2.20
CA VAL A 176 -4.28 -13.55 -1.12
C VAL A 176 -4.98 -12.26 -0.70
N ASP A 177 -4.23 -11.19 -0.53
CA ASP A 177 -4.75 -9.91 -0.03
C ASP A 177 -5.66 -9.22 -1.04
N PHE A 178 -5.40 -9.38 -2.33
CA PHE A 178 -6.06 -8.59 -3.36
C PHE A 178 -7.00 -9.41 -4.22
N LEU A 179 -6.70 -10.70 -4.46
CA LEU A 179 -7.55 -11.61 -5.24
C LEU A 179 -8.12 -12.76 -4.42
N ASN A 180 -7.73 -12.86 -3.13
CA ASN A 180 -8.11 -13.94 -2.23
C ASN A 180 -7.89 -15.34 -2.84
N ARG A 181 -6.77 -15.51 -3.56
CA ARG A 181 -6.34 -16.79 -4.12
C ARG A 181 -4.82 -16.88 -4.11
N LYS A 182 -4.25 -18.04 -4.42
CA LYS A 182 -2.82 -18.15 -4.73
C LYS A 182 -2.57 -17.81 -6.20
N PRO A 183 -1.38 -17.29 -6.56
CA PRO A 183 -1.02 -17.13 -7.96
C PRO A 183 -0.85 -18.49 -8.63
N ASP A 184 -1.11 -18.54 -9.93
CA ASP A 184 -0.63 -19.64 -10.75
C ASP A 184 0.89 -19.50 -11.00
N PRO A 185 1.59 -20.57 -11.42
CA PRO A 185 3.03 -20.53 -11.62
C PRO A 185 3.51 -19.46 -12.62
N ASN A 186 2.73 -19.17 -13.67
CA ASN A 186 3.11 -18.21 -14.70
C ASN A 186 2.97 -16.79 -14.17
N SER A 187 1.86 -16.47 -13.50
CA SER A 187 1.67 -15.17 -12.87
C SER A 187 2.69 -14.91 -11.77
N LEU A 188 2.98 -15.92 -10.93
CA LEU A 188 4.02 -15.82 -9.90
C LEU A 188 5.39 -15.52 -10.52
N ALA A 189 5.73 -16.20 -11.61
CA ALA A 189 6.97 -15.96 -12.34
C ALA A 189 7.00 -14.56 -12.97
N PHE A 190 5.89 -14.11 -13.58
CA PHE A 190 5.77 -12.78 -14.17
C PHE A 190 6.08 -11.68 -13.15
N TRP A 191 5.41 -11.67 -12.00
CA TRP A 191 5.62 -10.63 -10.98
C TRP A 191 7.03 -10.69 -10.37
N LYS A 192 7.57 -11.89 -10.15
CA LYS A 192 8.96 -12.06 -9.70
C LYS A 192 9.97 -11.53 -10.73
N ASN A 193 9.68 -11.67 -12.03
CA ASN A 193 10.48 -11.12 -13.10
C ASN A 193 10.39 -9.59 -13.14
N GLN A 194 9.19 -9.00 -12.99
CA GLN A 194 9.03 -7.53 -12.92
C GLN A 194 9.85 -6.92 -11.77
N ILE A 195 9.83 -7.53 -10.59
CA ILE A 195 10.69 -7.10 -9.46
C ILE A 195 12.17 -7.21 -9.85
N THR A 196 12.56 -8.34 -10.43
CA THR A 196 13.95 -8.60 -10.81
C THR A 196 14.47 -7.64 -11.87
N GLU A 197 13.69 -7.36 -12.91
CA GLU A 197 14.04 -6.45 -14.00
C GLU A 197 14.08 -5.00 -13.50
N GLY A 198 13.09 -4.58 -12.70
CA GLY A 198 13.08 -3.26 -12.08
C GLY A 198 14.32 -3.03 -11.21
N GLN A 199 14.69 -4.00 -10.38
CA GLN A 199 15.89 -3.93 -9.54
C GLN A 199 17.21 -3.92 -10.32
N GLN A 200 17.22 -4.35 -11.59
CA GLN A 200 18.41 -4.33 -12.44
C GLN A 200 18.64 -2.98 -13.13
N SER A 201 17.65 -2.07 -13.13
CA SER A 201 17.80 -0.75 -13.71
C SER A 201 18.74 0.12 -12.87
N SER A 202 19.72 0.76 -13.51
CA SER A 202 20.70 1.63 -12.83
C SER A 202 20.14 2.98 -12.35
N THR A 203 18.84 3.21 -12.51
CA THR A 203 18.18 4.50 -12.28
C THR A 203 17.04 4.44 -11.26
N SER A 204 16.69 3.27 -10.74
CA SER A 204 15.55 3.06 -9.84
C SER A 204 15.98 2.88 -8.39
N ASP A 205 15.28 3.55 -7.47
CA ASP A 205 15.31 3.21 -6.05
C ASP A 205 14.66 1.83 -5.85
N GLN A 206 15.27 0.97 -5.03
CA GLN A 206 14.76 -0.39 -4.79
C GLN A 206 13.38 -0.37 -4.11
N GLY A 207 13.13 0.59 -3.21
CA GLY A 207 11.82 0.75 -2.58
C GLY A 207 10.74 1.15 -3.59
N ASP A 208 11.08 2.00 -4.56
CA ASP A 208 10.16 2.41 -5.62
C ASP A 208 9.79 1.25 -6.55
N VAL A 209 10.71 0.31 -6.80
CA VAL A 209 10.40 -0.90 -7.60
C VAL A 209 9.32 -1.74 -6.91
N LEU A 210 9.42 -1.95 -5.60
CA LEU A 210 8.44 -2.75 -4.85
C LEU A 210 7.08 -2.05 -4.78
N VAL A 211 7.08 -0.73 -4.55
CA VAL A 211 5.87 0.10 -4.58
C VAL A 211 5.22 0.04 -5.97
N ASN A 212 5.99 0.16 -7.04
CA ASN A 212 5.47 0.13 -8.41
C ASN A 212 4.89 -1.24 -8.78
N VAL A 213 5.57 -2.34 -8.42
CA VAL A 213 5.04 -3.69 -8.67
C VAL A 213 3.76 -3.94 -7.86
N SER A 214 3.74 -3.53 -6.59
CA SER A 214 2.55 -3.62 -5.74
C SER A 214 1.38 -2.81 -6.31
N SER A 215 1.66 -1.59 -6.79
CA SER A 215 0.68 -0.71 -7.44
C SER A 215 0.15 -1.30 -8.75
N ALA A 216 1.03 -1.89 -9.56
CA ALA A 216 0.69 -2.51 -10.84
C ALA A 216 -0.29 -3.68 -10.67
N PHE A 217 -0.34 -4.31 -9.50
CA PHE A 217 -1.33 -5.34 -9.19
C PHE A 217 -2.77 -4.81 -9.29
N PHE A 218 -3.04 -3.65 -8.69
CA PHE A 218 -4.35 -2.98 -8.80
C PHE A 218 -4.67 -2.54 -10.24
N LEU A 219 -3.66 -2.34 -11.07
CA LEU A 219 -3.82 -1.91 -12.46
C LEU A 219 -3.81 -3.08 -13.46
N SER A 220 -3.62 -4.31 -12.98
CA SER A 220 -3.65 -5.50 -13.82
C SER A 220 -5.02 -5.71 -14.45
N THR A 221 -5.05 -6.34 -15.62
CA THR A 221 -6.29 -6.69 -16.31
C THR A 221 -7.21 -7.48 -15.39
N GLU A 222 -6.68 -8.50 -14.71
CA GLU A 222 -7.46 -9.34 -13.81
C GLU A 222 -8.13 -8.54 -12.69
N PHE A 223 -7.38 -7.66 -12.01
CA PHE A 223 -7.92 -6.86 -10.92
C PHE A 223 -8.87 -5.77 -11.43
N TYR A 224 -8.61 -5.18 -12.59
CA TYR A 224 -9.48 -4.20 -13.23
C TYR A 224 -10.83 -4.82 -13.62
N GLU A 225 -10.81 -6.01 -14.21
CA GLU A 225 -11.99 -6.73 -14.69
C GLU A 225 -12.77 -7.46 -13.57
N SER A 226 -12.19 -7.55 -12.36
CA SER A 226 -12.85 -8.13 -11.18
C SER A 226 -13.13 -7.07 -10.11
N GLY A 227 -12.12 -6.62 -9.36
CA GLY A 227 -12.26 -5.69 -8.24
C GLY A 227 -12.98 -4.39 -8.60
N TYR A 228 -12.54 -3.71 -9.66
CA TYR A 228 -13.22 -2.48 -10.06
C TYR A 228 -14.62 -2.73 -10.63
N LEU A 229 -14.84 -3.87 -11.29
CA LEU A 229 -16.18 -4.24 -11.73
C LEU A 229 -17.12 -4.44 -10.53
N VAL A 230 -16.70 -5.18 -9.50
CA VAL A 230 -17.50 -5.35 -8.26
C VAL A 230 -17.84 -4.00 -7.65
N TYR A 231 -16.85 -3.12 -7.47
CA TYR A 231 -17.09 -1.76 -6.97
C TYR A 231 -18.19 -1.04 -7.78
N ARG A 232 -18.05 -1.02 -9.11
CA ARG A 232 -18.97 -0.30 -10.00
C ARG A 232 -20.35 -0.93 -10.05
N MET A 233 -20.45 -2.25 -9.91
CA MET A 233 -21.73 -2.96 -9.81
C MET A 233 -22.50 -2.51 -8.57
N PHE A 234 -21.85 -2.46 -7.41
CA PHE A 234 -22.49 -1.97 -6.19
C PHE A 234 -22.88 -0.50 -6.31
N LYS A 235 -22.03 0.32 -6.93
CA LYS A 235 -22.32 1.73 -7.21
C LYS A 235 -23.54 1.90 -8.13
N ALA A 236 -23.61 1.17 -9.25
CA ALA A 236 -24.74 1.22 -10.17
C ALA A 236 -26.02 0.62 -9.56
N ALA A 237 -25.90 -0.41 -8.72
CA ALA A 237 -27.04 -1.07 -8.09
C ALA A 237 -27.62 -0.29 -6.90
N PHE A 238 -26.79 0.39 -6.11
CA PHE A 238 -27.25 0.94 -4.82
C PHE A 238 -26.80 2.38 -4.56
N GLY A 239 -26.04 2.99 -5.48
CA GLY A 239 -25.53 4.34 -5.33
C GLY A 239 -24.34 4.39 -4.37
N SER A 240 -24.29 5.42 -3.54
CA SER A 240 -23.26 5.61 -2.53
C SER A 240 -23.86 5.60 -1.13
N ALA A 241 -23.07 5.18 -0.16
CA ALA A 241 -23.39 5.38 1.25
C ALA A 241 -22.97 6.79 1.70
N THR A 242 -23.34 7.15 2.93
CA THR A 242 -22.92 8.40 3.55
C THR A 242 -22.05 8.07 4.77
N GLY A 243 -20.84 8.62 4.81
CA GLY A 243 -19.89 8.46 5.91
C GLY A 243 -19.57 9.80 6.56
N ALA A 244 -19.24 9.80 7.85
CA ALA A 244 -18.75 10.99 8.55
C ALA A 244 -17.23 11.12 8.36
N SER A 245 -16.72 12.35 8.31
CA SER A 245 -15.30 12.68 8.39
C SER A 245 -15.11 13.87 9.32
N THR A 246 -14.07 13.83 10.12
CA THR A 246 -13.63 14.93 10.97
C THR A 246 -12.43 15.68 10.38
N LEU A 247 -11.94 15.26 9.19
CA LEU A 247 -10.82 15.89 8.50
C LEU A 247 -11.14 17.34 8.08
N GLY A 248 -10.48 18.29 8.73
CA GLY A 248 -10.72 19.73 8.49
C GLY A 248 -12.05 20.23 9.02
N GLY A 249 -12.68 19.49 9.94
CA GLY A 249 -14.00 19.77 10.51
C GLY A 249 -15.01 18.66 10.20
N THR A 250 -16.02 18.51 11.06
CA THR A 250 -17.05 17.47 10.90
C THR A 250 -17.93 17.72 9.68
N HIS A 251 -17.98 16.76 8.77
CA HIS A 251 -18.85 16.78 7.60
C HIS A 251 -19.23 15.37 7.16
N MET A 252 -20.31 15.26 6.37
CA MET A 252 -20.70 14.00 5.73
C MET A 252 -20.15 13.97 4.30
N LEU A 253 -19.68 12.82 3.86
CA LEU A 253 -19.21 12.59 2.50
C LEU A 253 -19.90 11.37 1.88
N SER A 254 -19.99 11.40 0.56
CA SER A 254 -20.41 10.25 -0.24
C SER A 254 -19.28 9.22 -0.27
N VAL A 255 -19.53 8.02 0.24
CA VAL A 255 -18.55 6.94 0.31
C VAL A 255 -19.01 5.70 -0.48
N PRO A 256 -18.09 4.81 -0.88
CA PRO A 256 -18.46 3.55 -1.50
C PRO A 256 -19.41 2.75 -0.62
N ILE A 257 -20.45 2.17 -1.21
CA ILE A 257 -21.45 1.38 -0.48
C ILE A 257 -21.04 -0.09 -0.28
N VAL A 258 -20.09 -0.57 -1.09
CA VAL A 258 -19.56 -1.93 -0.98
C VAL A 258 -18.65 -2.03 0.23
N ARG A 259 -18.87 -3.05 1.05
CA ARG A 259 -18.03 -3.41 2.20
C ARG A 259 -17.05 -4.52 1.85
N LEU A 260 -15.97 -4.67 2.61
CA LEU A 260 -14.97 -5.73 2.40
C LEU A 260 -15.61 -7.12 2.36
N SER A 261 -16.56 -7.36 3.27
CA SER A 261 -17.29 -8.63 3.41
C SER A 261 -18.12 -8.99 2.16
N GLU A 262 -18.55 -7.99 1.39
CA GLU A 262 -19.25 -8.19 0.11
C GLU A 262 -18.27 -8.26 -1.07
N PHE A 263 -17.16 -7.52 -0.99
CA PHE A 263 -16.16 -7.38 -2.04
C PHE A 263 -15.34 -8.65 -2.26
N VAL A 264 -14.75 -9.19 -1.18
CA VAL A 264 -13.83 -10.32 -1.23
C VAL A 264 -14.45 -11.59 -1.87
N PRO A 265 -15.65 -12.05 -1.48
CA PRO A 265 -16.24 -13.21 -2.14
C PRO A 265 -16.61 -12.93 -3.61
N ALA A 266 -17.02 -11.70 -3.94
CA ALA A 266 -17.39 -11.34 -5.30
C ALA A 266 -16.21 -11.38 -6.28
N ILE A 267 -15.04 -10.88 -5.87
CA ILE A 267 -13.84 -10.94 -6.73
C ILE A 267 -13.35 -12.38 -6.93
N GLN A 268 -13.49 -13.24 -5.91
CA GLN A 268 -13.12 -14.66 -6.03
C GLN A 268 -14.00 -15.38 -7.03
N GLU A 269 -15.31 -15.12 -7.01
CA GLU A 269 -16.25 -15.73 -7.93
C GLU A 269 -15.98 -15.29 -9.37
N ILE A 270 -15.75 -14.00 -9.59
CA ILE A 270 -15.42 -13.46 -10.92
C ILE A 270 -14.07 -13.99 -11.43
N GLY A 271 -13.05 -14.05 -10.57
CA GLY A 271 -11.71 -14.52 -10.89
C GLY A 271 -11.54 -16.05 -10.92
N GLN A 272 -12.60 -16.81 -10.62
CA GLN A 272 -12.50 -18.27 -10.45
C GLN A 272 -11.98 -18.96 -11.73
N GLY A 273 -10.80 -19.58 -11.64
CA GLY A 273 -10.20 -20.30 -12.77
C GLY A 273 -9.65 -19.40 -13.88
N VAL A 274 -9.60 -18.08 -13.68
CA VAL A 274 -9.02 -17.14 -14.64
C VAL A 274 -7.50 -17.13 -14.48
N ILE A 275 -6.79 -17.50 -15.55
CA ILE A 275 -5.33 -17.45 -15.64
C ILE A 275 -4.97 -16.67 -16.91
N GLU A 276 -4.59 -15.41 -16.73
CA GLU A 276 -4.26 -14.50 -17.83
C GLU A 276 -3.16 -15.09 -18.73
N GLY A 277 -3.33 -14.94 -20.04
CA GLY A 277 -2.40 -15.45 -21.06
C GLY A 277 -2.62 -16.89 -21.51
N THR A 278 -3.61 -17.62 -20.97
CA THR A 278 -4.03 -18.95 -21.50
C THR A 278 -4.99 -18.80 -22.70
N CYS A 279 -5.32 -19.88 -23.43
CA CYS A 279 -6.14 -19.75 -24.65
C CYS A 279 -7.61 -19.37 -24.41
N GLU A 280 -8.14 -19.48 -23.18
CA GLU A 280 -9.58 -19.31 -22.89
C GLU A 280 -9.91 -18.39 -21.71
N TRP A 281 -8.92 -17.73 -21.10
CA TRP A 281 -9.16 -16.97 -19.86
C TRP A 281 -10.18 -15.84 -20.03
N GLN A 282 -10.23 -15.17 -21.20
CA GLN A 282 -11.25 -14.13 -21.45
C GLN A 282 -12.65 -14.73 -21.46
N THR A 283 -12.86 -15.87 -22.13
CA THR A 283 -14.15 -16.56 -22.16
C THR A 283 -14.57 -17.02 -20.77
N GLN A 284 -13.63 -17.56 -19.98
CA GLN A 284 -13.89 -17.97 -18.60
C GLN A 284 -14.29 -16.78 -17.72
N LEU A 285 -13.55 -15.67 -17.81
CA LEU A 285 -13.83 -14.44 -17.09
C LEU A 285 -15.21 -13.87 -17.46
N GLU A 286 -15.55 -13.83 -18.75
CA GLU A 286 -16.85 -13.37 -19.22
C GLU A 286 -18.01 -14.26 -18.74
N SER A 287 -17.80 -15.58 -18.74
CA SER A 287 -18.75 -16.54 -18.17
C SER A 287 -18.97 -16.31 -16.67
N ASN A 288 -17.88 -16.12 -15.92
CA ASN A 288 -17.94 -15.86 -14.47
C ASN A 288 -18.68 -14.56 -14.17
N LYS A 289 -18.38 -13.46 -14.89
CA LYS A 289 -19.09 -12.19 -14.74
C LYS A 289 -20.58 -12.33 -15.02
N ALA A 290 -20.96 -13.03 -16.10
CA ALA A 290 -22.36 -13.24 -16.44
C ALA A 290 -23.10 -14.04 -15.37
N LYS A 291 -22.49 -15.11 -14.86
CA LYS A 291 -23.02 -15.91 -13.75
C LYS A 291 -23.18 -15.07 -12.47
N PHE A 292 -22.12 -14.36 -12.06
CA PHE A 292 -22.16 -13.51 -10.88
C PHE A 292 -23.26 -12.45 -10.98
N MET A 293 -23.44 -11.81 -12.15
CA MET A 293 -24.50 -10.82 -12.36
C MET A 293 -25.90 -11.41 -12.21
N LEU A 294 -26.14 -12.61 -12.74
CA LEU A 294 -27.43 -13.32 -12.60
C LEU A 294 -27.74 -13.62 -11.13
N GLU A 295 -26.74 -14.09 -10.38
CA GLU A 295 -26.87 -14.36 -8.96
C GLU A 295 -27.08 -13.05 -8.17
N PHE A 296 -26.31 -12.01 -8.48
CA PHE A 296 -26.37 -10.71 -7.83
C PHE A 296 -27.76 -10.07 -7.94
N VAL A 297 -28.34 -10.02 -9.13
CA VAL A 297 -29.67 -9.41 -9.33
C VAL A 297 -30.81 -10.25 -8.74
N SER A 298 -30.53 -11.50 -8.36
CA SER A 298 -31.47 -12.38 -7.67
C SER A 298 -31.42 -12.23 -6.14
N ARG A 299 -30.43 -11.51 -5.58
CA ARG A 299 -30.30 -11.30 -4.14
C ARG A 299 -31.46 -10.48 -3.58
N SER A 300 -31.83 -10.74 -2.33
CA SER A 300 -32.94 -10.04 -1.64
C SER A 300 -32.76 -8.52 -1.63
N ARG A 301 -31.53 -8.04 -1.36
CA ARG A 301 -31.20 -6.60 -1.38
C ARG A 301 -31.50 -5.96 -2.75
N PHE A 302 -31.19 -6.66 -3.83
CA PHE A 302 -31.43 -6.16 -5.20
C PHE A 302 -32.91 -6.23 -5.59
N THR A 303 -33.57 -7.35 -5.32
CA THR A 303 -35.00 -7.53 -5.65
C THR A 303 -35.90 -6.61 -4.81
N PHE A 304 -35.50 -6.27 -3.59
CA PHE A 304 -36.17 -5.27 -2.76
C PHE A 304 -35.98 -3.84 -3.31
N ALA A 305 -34.75 -3.48 -3.70
CA ALA A 305 -34.47 -2.16 -4.29
C ALA A 305 -35.16 -1.97 -5.67
N TYR A 306 -35.36 -3.06 -6.40
CA TYR A 306 -35.91 -3.06 -7.75
C TYR A 306 -37.06 -4.07 -7.88
N PRO A 307 -38.29 -3.70 -7.50
CA PRO A 307 -39.46 -4.54 -7.69
C PRO A 307 -39.64 -4.92 -9.17
N THR A 308 -40.03 -6.16 -9.45
CA THR A 308 -40.26 -6.64 -10.84
C THR A 308 -41.39 -5.89 -11.55
N SER A 309 -42.23 -5.15 -10.82
CA SER A 309 -43.27 -4.28 -11.35
C SER A 309 -42.75 -2.98 -11.98
N LEU A 310 -41.47 -2.64 -11.82
CA LEU A 310 -40.87 -1.50 -12.50
C LEU A 310 -40.92 -1.71 -14.02
N THR A 311 -41.20 -0.65 -14.75
CA THR A 311 -41.02 -0.65 -16.21
C THR A 311 -39.53 -0.73 -16.55
N PRO A 312 -39.15 -1.26 -17.73
CA PRO A 312 -37.75 -1.27 -18.16
C PRO A 312 -37.07 0.10 -18.11
N ALA A 313 -37.78 1.17 -18.51
CA ALA A 313 -37.28 2.54 -18.43
C ALA A 313 -36.97 2.97 -16.99
N GLN A 314 -37.90 2.75 -16.06
CA GLN A 314 -37.69 3.11 -14.64
C GLN A 314 -36.53 2.34 -14.02
N PHE A 315 -36.41 1.05 -14.33
CA PHE A 315 -35.31 0.22 -13.84
C PHE A 315 -33.95 0.70 -14.38
N VAL A 316 -33.84 0.93 -15.70
CA VAL A 316 -32.61 1.41 -16.34
C VAL A 316 -32.23 2.81 -15.83
N ASP A 317 -33.20 3.71 -15.69
CA ASP A 317 -32.95 5.06 -15.17
C ASP A 317 -32.43 5.04 -13.74
N ALA A 318 -33.00 4.18 -12.88
CA ALA A 318 -32.55 4.05 -11.49
C ALA A 318 -31.09 3.57 -11.40
N LEU A 319 -30.67 2.64 -12.27
CA LEU A 319 -29.27 2.19 -12.35
C LEU A 319 -28.32 3.33 -12.74
N TYR A 320 -28.68 4.11 -13.76
CA TYR A 320 -27.86 5.24 -14.21
C TYR A 320 -27.83 6.40 -13.21
N VAL A 321 -28.94 6.66 -12.52
CA VAL A 321 -29.01 7.62 -11.41
C VAL A 321 -28.05 7.22 -10.28
N ASN A 322 -28.07 5.95 -9.86
CA ASN A 322 -27.15 5.45 -8.84
C ASN A 322 -25.68 5.50 -9.27
N ALA A 323 -25.42 5.17 -10.54
CA ALA A 323 -24.11 5.30 -11.16
C ALA A 323 -23.63 6.76 -11.26
N GLY A 324 -24.54 7.74 -11.24
CA GLY A 324 -24.19 9.15 -11.50
C GLY A 324 -23.82 9.40 -12.96
N VAL A 325 -24.27 8.55 -13.88
CA VAL A 325 -23.98 8.62 -15.31
C VAL A 325 -25.22 9.10 -16.04
N THR A 326 -25.06 10.08 -16.93
CA THR A 326 -26.10 10.47 -17.89
C THR A 326 -25.82 9.79 -19.24
N PRO A 327 -26.49 8.68 -19.58
CA PRO A 327 -26.27 8.00 -20.85
C PRO A 327 -26.82 8.83 -22.02
N SER A 328 -26.29 8.62 -23.22
CA SER A 328 -26.95 9.11 -24.43
C SER A 328 -28.30 8.42 -24.63
N ALA A 329 -29.19 9.04 -25.42
CA ALA A 329 -30.49 8.45 -25.74
C ALA A 329 -30.35 7.06 -26.42
N ALA A 330 -29.33 6.89 -27.26
CA ALA A 330 -29.06 5.62 -27.94
C ALA A 330 -28.61 4.53 -26.96
N GLU A 331 -27.66 4.83 -26.07
CA GLU A 331 -27.19 3.89 -25.04
C GLU A 331 -28.35 3.51 -24.12
N ARG A 332 -29.07 4.50 -23.59
CA ARG A 332 -30.24 4.28 -22.73
C ARG A 332 -31.27 3.35 -23.39
N ASN A 333 -31.64 3.63 -24.64
CA ASN A 333 -32.60 2.81 -25.36
C ASN A 333 -32.05 1.39 -25.63
N SER A 334 -30.75 1.24 -25.89
CA SER A 334 -30.14 -0.09 -26.06
C SER A 334 -30.25 -0.94 -24.80
N VAL A 335 -30.10 -0.35 -23.60
CA VAL A 335 -30.26 -1.07 -22.33
C VAL A 335 -31.73 -1.41 -22.06
N ILE A 336 -32.65 -0.48 -22.36
CA ILE A 336 -34.10 -0.74 -22.25
C ILE A 336 -34.51 -1.91 -23.15
N ASN A 337 -33.94 -2.00 -24.35
CA ASN A 337 -34.23 -3.06 -25.32
C ASN A 337 -33.76 -4.45 -24.86
N GLU A 338 -32.95 -4.57 -23.80
CA GLU A 338 -32.64 -5.87 -23.16
C GLU A 338 -33.90 -6.61 -22.69
N PHE A 339 -34.99 -5.87 -22.44
CA PHE A 339 -36.30 -6.39 -22.03
C PHE A 339 -37.28 -6.58 -23.20
N GLY A 340 -36.88 -6.26 -24.44
CA GLY A 340 -37.75 -6.35 -25.62
C GLY A 340 -39.04 -5.52 -25.47
N ALA A 341 -40.20 -6.14 -25.73
CA ALA A 341 -41.52 -5.51 -25.61
C ALA A 341 -42.14 -5.64 -24.21
N ALA A 342 -41.39 -6.10 -23.20
CA ALA A 342 -41.92 -6.29 -21.85
C ALA A 342 -42.31 -4.94 -21.21
N THR A 343 -43.41 -4.92 -20.47
CA THR A 343 -43.89 -3.75 -19.73
C THR A 343 -43.41 -3.71 -18.28
N SER A 344 -42.76 -4.78 -17.82
CA SER A 344 -42.23 -4.98 -16.46
C SER A 344 -40.89 -5.71 -16.50
N THR A 345 -40.21 -5.86 -15.36
CA THR A 345 -38.84 -6.40 -15.27
C THR A 345 -38.73 -7.73 -14.48
N PRO A 346 -39.53 -8.79 -14.76
CA PRO A 346 -39.34 -10.10 -14.14
C PRO A 346 -38.17 -10.91 -14.74
N ASP A 347 -37.68 -10.55 -15.92
CA ASP A 347 -36.56 -11.25 -16.58
C ASP A 347 -35.23 -10.95 -15.87
N THR A 348 -34.77 -11.90 -15.06
CA THR A 348 -33.49 -11.86 -14.34
C THR A 348 -32.29 -11.66 -15.27
N SER A 349 -32.32 -12.24 -16.48
CA SER A 349 -31.21 -12.15 -17.42
C SER A 349 -31.12 -10.76 -18.04
N ALA A 350 -32.25 -10.17 -18.39
CA ALA A 350 -32.31 -8.77 -18.85
C ALA A 350 -31.87 -7.78 -17.76
N ARG A 351 -32.24 -8.02 -16.50
CA ARG A 351 -31.77 -7.23 -15.34
C ARG A 351 -30.27 -7.32 -15.16
N ALA A 352 -29.70 -8.52 -15.24
CA ALA A 352 -28.27 -8.76 -15.12
C ALA A 352 -27.47 -8.04 -16.22
N ARG A 353 -27.89 -8.17 -17.48
CA ARG A 353 -27.24 -7.47 -18.61
C ARG A 353 -27.37 -5.95 -18.48
N SER A 354 -28.52 -5.45 -18.02
CA SER A 354 -28.74 -4.02 -17.81
C SER A 354 -27.85 -3.43 -16.72
N LEU A 355 -27.73 -4.11 -15.56
CA LEU A 355 -26.81 -3.72 -14.50
C LEU A 355 -25.36 -3.74 -14.99
N ARG A 356 -24.98 -4.80 -15.72
CA ARG A 356 -23.64 -4.93 -16.29
C ARG A 356 -23.27 -3.76 -17.21
N ARG A 357 -24.16 -3.38 -18.13
CA ARG A 357 -23.95 -2.22 -19.00
C ARG A 357 -23.76 -0.91 -18.25
N ALA A 358 -24.53 -0.68 -17.18
CA ALA A 358 -24.34 0.51 -16.33
C ALA A 358 -23.00 0.47 -15.58
N ALA A 359 -22.62 -0.68 -15.03
CA ALA A 359 -21.39 -0.88 -14.26
C ALA A 359 -20.10 -0.83 -15.12
N GLU A 360 -20.19 -1.21 -16.40
CA GLU A 360 -19.07 -1.18 -17.36
C GLU A 360 -19.02 0.13 -18.17
N SER A 361 -19.85 1.12 -17.84
CA SER A 361 -19.77 2.45 -18.43
C SER A 361 -18.38 3.05 -18.24
N SER A 362 -17.77 3.53 -19.33
CA SER A 362 -16.47 4.22 -19.29
C SER A 362 -16.52 5.50 -18.46
N THR A 363 -17.65 6.22 -18.48
CA THR A 363 -17.88 7.40 -17.63
C THR A 363 -17.87 7.03 -16.15
N LEU A 364 -18.58 5.97 -15.75
CA LEU A 364 -18.57 5.50 -14.37
C LEU A 364 -17.15 5.06 -13.96
N ALA A 365 -16.47 4.31 -14.82
CA ALA A 365 -15.11 3.85 -14.57
C ALA A 365 -14.15 5.02 -14.31
N GLN A 366 -14.21 6.08 -15.13
CA GLN A 366 -13.37 7.26 -14.95
C GLN A 366 -13.71 8.05 -13.67
N GLN A 367 -14.99 8.30 -13.42
CA GLN A 367 -15.44 9.12 -12.29
C GLN A 367 -15.14 8.48 -10.93
N GLU A 368 -15.19 7.16 -10.84
CA GLU A 368 -15.06 6.43 -9.59
C GLU A 368 -13.68 5.80 -9.37
N PHE A 369 -12.76 5.91 -10.35
CA PHE A 369 -11.44 5.27 -10.28
C PHE A 369 -10.69 5.61 -8.99
N ASN A 370 -10.51 6.90 -8.67
CA ASN A 370 -9.76 7.32 -7.47
C ASN A 370 -10.40 6.82 -6.17
N LYS A 371 -11.73 6.88 -6.07
CA LYS A 371 -12.48 6.41 -4.89
C LYS A 371 -12.35 4.90 -4.71
N ALA A 372 -12.45 4.14 -5.80
CA ALA A 372 -12.26 2.70 -5.81
C ALA A 372 -10.82 2.34 -5.45
N PHE A 373 -9.83 3.00 -6.06
CA PHE A 373 -8.42 2.76 -5.80
C PHE A 373 -8.05 2.98 -4.33
N VAL A 374 -8.56 4.06 -3.70
CA VAL A 374 -8.40 4.30 -2.26
C VAL A 374 -9.07 3.19 -1.44
N LEU A 375 -10.31 2.82 -1.75
CA LEU A 375 -11.01 1.75 -1.03
C LEU A 375 -10.23 0.43 -1.09
N MET A 376 -9.66 0.13 -2.25
CA MET A 376 -8.87 -1.08 -2.49
C MET A 376 -7.56 -1.10 -1.69
N GLN A 377 -7.02 0.04 -1.27
CA GLN A 377 -5.89 0.07 -0.33
C GLN A 377 -6.30 -0.49 1.03
N TYR A 378 -7.46 -0.09 1.55
CA TYR A 378 -8.01 -0.62 2.81
C TYR A 378 -8.35 -2.10 2.69
N PHE A 379 -8.98 -2.49 1.57
CA PHE A 379 -9.37 -3.90 1.38
C PHE A 379 -8.20 -4.83 1.12
N GLY A 380 -7.22 -4.39 0.34
CA GLY A 380 -6.03 -5.17 -0.01
C GLY A 380 -5.05 -5.23 1.14
N TYR A 381 -4.47 -4.08 1.50
CA TYR A 381 -3.44 -4.02 2.54
C TYR A 381 -4.03 -4.18 3.94
N LEU A 382 -5.04 -3.41 4.31
CA LEU A 382 -5.45 -3.39 5.73
C LEU A 382 -6.45 -4.48 6.10
N ARG A 383 -7.10 -5.10 5.09
CA ARG A 383 -8.12 -6.15 5.25
C ARG A 383 -9.28 -5.72 6.17
N ARG A 384 -9.71 -4.46 6.07
CA ARG A 384 -10.87 -3.90 6.79
C ARG A 384 -11.62 -2.85 5.97
N ASP A 385 -12.81 -2.46 6.41
CA ASP A 385 -13.48 -1.28 5.89
C ASP A 385 -12.81 0.03 6.39
N PRO A 386 -12.89 1.15 5.64
CA PRO A 386 -12.14 2.36 6.01
C PRO A 386 -12.55 3.00 7.35
N ASP A 387 -13.77 2.74 7.82
CA ASP A 387 -14.35 3.19 9.08
C ASP A 387 -14.33 2.12 10.19
N ASP A 388 -13.78 0.93 9.91
CA ASP A 388 -13.52 -0.07 10.94
C ASP A 388 -12.32 0.34 11.81
N ALA A 389 -12.27 -0.20 13.03
CA ALA A 389 -11.13 -0.03 13.94
C ALA A 389 -9.79 -0.32 13.23
N PRO A 390 -8.73 0.47 13.48
CA PRO A 390 -8.60 1.47 14.55
C PRO A 390 -9.28 2.82 14.28
N ASP A 391 -9.81 3.03 13.08
CA ASP A 391 -10.58 4.22 12.76
C ASP A 391 -12.00 4.15 13.36
N THR A 392 -12.70 5.28 13.34
CA THR A 392 -14.11 5.37 13.81
C THR A 392 -15.01 6.15 12.85
N ASP A 393 -14.43 6.65 11.75
CA ASP A 393 -15.07 7.43 10.72
C ASP A 393 -14.28 7.30 9.40
N PHE A 394 -14.70 8.00 8.35
CA PHE A 394 -14.05 7.98 7.03
C PHE A 394 -12.95 9.04 6.87
N SER A 395 -12.38 9.60 7.95
CA SER A 395 -11.38 10.67 7.84
C SER A 395 -10.12 10.24 7.09
N GLY A 396 -9.64 9.01 7.33
CA GLY A 396 -8.52 8.43 6.58
C GLY A 396 -8.85 8.25 5.09
N TYR A 397 -10.05 7.76 4.79
CA TYR A 397 -10.53 7.61 3.41
C TYR A 397 -10.62 8.96 2.69
N ASP A 398 -11.23 9.95 3.34
CA ASP A 398 -11.37 11.33 2.85
C ASP A 398 -9.99 11.96 2.59
N PHE A 399 -9.03 11.79 3.52
CA PHE A 399 -7.66 12.26 3.35
C PHE A 399 -7.03 11.70 2.06
N TRP A 400 -7.10 10.38 1.87
CA TRP A 400 -6.48 9.73 0.72
C TRP A 400 -7.15 10.06 -0.61
N VAL A 401 -8.48 10.16 -0.63
CA VAL A 401 -9.21 10.63 -1.83
C VAL A 401 -8.81 12.06 -2.19
N ARG A 402 -8.75 12.98 -1.20
CA ARG A 402 -8.31 14.37 -1.43
C ARG A 402 -6.87 14.42 -1.95
N LYS A 403 -5.94 13.70 -1.31
CA LYS A 403 -4.53 13.67 -1.71
C LYS A 403 -4.37 13.13 -3.12
N LEU A 404 -5.05 12.02 -3.46
CA LEU A 404 -4.96 11.45 -4.80
C LEU A 404 -5.53 12.38 -5.87
N ASN A 405 -6.65 13.05 -5.58
CA ASN A 405 -7.22 14.06 -6.49
C ASN A 405 -6.28 15.27 -6.67
N GLN A 406 -5.60 15.71 -5.62
CA GLN A 406 -4.61 16.80 -5.69
C GLN A 406 -3.47 16.48 -6.66
N PHE A 407 -3.06 15.22 -6.75
CA PHE A 407 -2.06 14.73 -7.68
C PHE A 407 -2.67 14.15 -8.97
N ASN A 408 -3.90 14.53 -9.33
CA ASN A 408 -4.58 14.11 -10.56
C ASN A 408 -4.66 12.59 -10.76
N GLY A 409 -4.78 11.81 -9.68
CA GLY A 409 -4.78 10.33 -9.75
C GLY A 409 -3.39 9.70 -9.77
N ASN A 410 -2.31 10.49 -9.71
CA ASN A 410 -0.95 9.98 -9.64
C ASN A 410 -0.65 9.44 -8.22
N TYR A 411 -0.83 8.12 -8.05
CA TYR A 411 -0.62 7.44 -6.78
C TYR A 411 0.85 7.44 -6.31
N VAL A 412 1.81 7.60 -7.23
CA VAL A 412 3.24 7.69 -6.92
C VAL A 412 3.54 9.03 -6.26
N GLU A 413 3.11 10.14 -6.87
CA GLU A 413 3.27 11.48 -6.29
C GLU A 413 2.44 11.66 -5.01
N ALA A 414 1.28 11.00 -4.92
CA ALA A 414 0.49 10.94 -3.69
C ALA A 414 1.14 10.07 -2.60
N GLU A 415 2.21 9.33 -2.90
CA GLU A 415 2.87 8.35 -2.04
C GLU A 415 1.90 7.32 -1.42
N MET A 416 0.79 7.03 -2.11
CA MET A 416 -0.34 6.31 -1.51
C MET A 416 0.03 4.86 -1.20
N VAL A 417 0.38 4.09 -2.23
CA VAL A 417 0.72 2.67 -2.07
C VAL A 417 1.90 2.50 -1.11
N LYS A 418 2.90 3.39 -1.20
CA LYS A 418 4.03 3.44 -0.27
C LYS A 418 3.58 3.61 1.17
N ALA A 419 2.66 4.51 1.46
CA ALA A 419 2.16 4.73 2.81
C ALA A 419 1.38 3.54 3.36
N PHE A 420 0.60 2.82 2.55
CA PHE A 420 -0.13 1.64 3.01
C PHE A 420 0.80 0.44 3.25
N ILE A 421 1.72 0.14 2.32
CA ILE A 421 2.63 -1.02 2.44
C ILE A 421 3.68 -0.84 3.55
N THR A 422 4.01 0.40 3.91
CA THR A 422 4.94 0.71 5.02
C THR A 422 4.22 1.07 6.33
N SER A 423 2.88 1.07 6.33
CA SER A 423 2.11 1.38 7.53
C SER A 423 2.32 0.35 8.64
N ASP A 424 2.31 0.81 9.89
CA ASP A 424 2.40 -0.08 11.05
C ASP A 424 1.27 -1.13 11.03
N GLU A 425 0.06 -0.70 10.66
CA GLU A 425 -1.10 -1.57 10.56
C GLU A 425 -0.90 -2.72 9.56
N TYR A 426 -0.41 -2.44 8.36
CA TYR A 426 -0.09 -3.49 7.38
C TYR A 426 1.03 -4.41 7.90
N ARG A 427 2.09 -3.84 8.46
CA ARG A 427 3.24 -4.60 8.96
C ARG A 427 2.86 -5.53 10.12
N GLN A 428 1.95 -5.09 11.01
CA GLN A 428 1.43 -5.85 12.15
C GLN A 428 0.67 -7.12 11.74
N ARG A 429 0.02 -7.15 10.57
CA ARG A 429 -0.63 -8.37 10.05
C ARG A 429 0.32 -9.55 9.91
N PHE A 430 1.63 -9.27 9.86
CA PHE A 430 2.69 -10.25 9.72
C PHE A 430 3.61 -10.28 10.94
N GLY A 431 3.12 -9.88 12.13
CA GLY A 431 3.80 -10.08 13.41
C GLY A 431 4.94 -9.10 13.74
N SER A 432 4.79 -7.81 13.42
CA SER A 432 5.75 -6.75 13.83
C SER A 432 5.06 -5.52 14.41
#